data_AF-E3CDU6-F1
#
_entry.id   AF-E3CDU6-F1
#
_cell.length_a   1.000
_cell.length_b   1.000
_cell.length_c   1.000
_cell.angle_alpha   90.00
_cell.angle_beta   90.00
_cell.angle_gamma   90.00
#
_symmetry.space_group_name_H-M   'P 1'
#
loop_
_entity.id
_entity.type
_entity.pdbx_description
1 polymer ?
#
loop_
_entity_poly.entity_id
_entity_poly.type
_entity_poly.pdbx_seq_one_letter_code
_entity_poly.pdbx_strand_id
1 'polypeptide(L)'
;MSKKYKCVSRNKKGKIYYEVEFSVDPSTGDRKRFRVKSYKDQFGIDFKTEKQAFDEVCRIRTEYNAKISSASANRPQLDIPFSKFMEDVYLPYYKKTVQPVTYQTAYPQYKTFIEVFADKKLSEINVRECEDFRLSL
;
A
#
# COMPACT_ATOMS: atom_id res chain seq x y z
N MET A 1 29.34 -0.92 -20.64
CA MET A 1 29.84 -1.14 -19.26
C MET A 1 28.66 -1.50 -18.37
N SER A 2 28.69 -2.67 -17.73
CA SER A 2 27.67 -3.06 -16.74
C SER A 2 27.83 -2.21 -15.47
N LYS A 3 26.74 -1.64 -14.95
CA LYS A 3 26.77 -0.93 -13.66
C LYS A 3 26.91 -1.97 -12.55
N LYS A 4 27.95 -1.84 -11.71
CA LYS A 4 28.19 -2.76 -10.58
C LYS A 4 27.08 -2.69 -9.53
N TYR A 5 26.52 -1.49 -9.30
CA TYR A 5 25.46 -1.26 -8.31
C TYR A 5 24.20 -0.72 -8.98
N LYS A 6 23.06 -1.38 -8.71
CA LYS A 6 21.74 -0.93 -9.20
C LYS A 6 21.38 0.40 -8.56
N CYS A 7 20.70 1.28 -9.31
CA CYS A 7 20.26 2.61 -8.84
C CYS A 7 21.39 3.60 -8.50
N VAL A 8 22.66 3.26 -8.76
CA VAL A 8 23.80 4.16 -8.56
C VAL A 8 24.38 4.57 -9.92
N SER A 9 24.78 5.82 -10.06
CA SER A 9 25.36 6.36 -11.30
C SER A 9 26.30 7.53 -11.02
N ARG A 10 27.15 7.87 -12.01
CA ARG A 10 28.00 9.06 -11.98
C ARG A 10 27.49 10.10 -12.95
N ASN A 11 27.59 11.38 -12.58
CA ASN A 11 27.31 12.48 -13.50
C ASN A 11 28.51 12.77 -14.41
N LYS A 12 28.35 13.70 -15.36
CA LYS A 12 29.43 14.14 -16.27
C LYS A 12 30.64 14.73 -15.54
N LYS A 13 30.48 15.22 -14.31
CA LYS A 13 31.54 15.77 -13.44
C LYS A 13 32.16 14.71 -12.51
N GLY A 14 31.84 13.43 -12.70
CA GLY A 14 32.35 12.33 -11.87
C GLY A 14 31.70 12.17 -10.49
N LYS A 15 30.75 13.04 -10.10
CA LYS A 15 30.04 12.92 -8.82
C LYS A 15 29.08 11.74 -8.84
N ILE A 16 29.13 10.94 -7.78
CA ILE A 16 28.29 9.76 -7.57
C ILE A 16 26.92 10.21 -7.03
N TYR A 17 25.86 9.60 -7.53
CA TYR A 17 24.50 9.79 -7.04
C TYR A 17 23.75 8.46 -7.06
N TYR A 18 22.71 8.40 -6.22
CA TYR A 18 21.70 7.36 -6.33
C TYR A 18 20.40 7.93 -6.89
N GLU A 19 19.60 7.05 -7.49
CA GLU A 19 18.30 7.37 -8.02
C GLU A 19 17.37 6.17 -7.94
N VAL A 20 16.29 6.32 -7.19
CA VAL A 20 15.32 5.27 -6.88
C VAL A 20 13.90 5.76 -7.13
N GLU A 21 13.05 4.86 -7.58
CA GLU A 21 11.63 5.13 -7.81
C GLU A 21 10.78 4.35 -6.81
N PHE A 22 9.77 5.02 -6.29
CA PHE A 22 8.79 4.53 -5.33
C PHE A 22 7.39 4.69 -5.92
N SER A 23 6.46 3.78 -5.60
CA SER A 23 5.13 3.71 -6.26
C SER A 23 3.95 4.03 -5.36
N VAL A 24 4.20 4.24 -4.07
CA VAL A 24 3.19 4.51 -3.04
C VAL A 24 3.65 5.69 -2.20
N ASP A 25 2.78 6.63 -1.91
CA ASP A 25 3.08 7.72 -0.99
C ASP A 25 3.15 7.16 0.44
N PRO A 26 4.29 7.28 1.15
CA PRO A 26 4.43 6.72 2.49
C PRO A 26 3.64 7.48 3.56
N SER A 27 3.09 8.67 3.27
CA SER A 27 2.26 9.43 4.21
C SER A 27 0.76 9.15 4.04
N THR A 28 0.30 9.01 2.79
CA THR A 28 -1.13 8.81 2.48
C THR A 28 -1.48 7.35 2.15
N GLY A 29 -0.48 6.55 1.75
CA GLY A 29 -0.69 5.18 1.28
C GLY A 29 -1.27 5.10 -0.14
N ASP A 30 -1.43 6.22 -0.83
CA ASP A 30 -1.96 6.30 -2.20
C ASP A 30 -0.91 5.86 -3.22
N ARG A 31 -1.38 5.26 -4.32
CA ARG A 31 -0.50 4.82 -5.42
C ARG A 31 -0.03 6.02 -6.24
N LYS A 32 1.05 6.66 -5.78
CA LYS A 32 1.72 7.77 -6.47
C LYS A 32 3.18 7.42 -6.74
N ARG A 33 3.58 7.47 -8.01
CA ARG A 33 4.97 7.25 -8.39
C ARG A 33 5.78 8.52 -8.18
N PHE A 34 6.90 8.41 -7.46
CA PHE A 34 7.86 9.51 -7.33
C PHE A 34 9.29 8.98 -7.34
N ARG A 35 10.21 9.84 -7.76
CA ARG A 35 11.62 9.52 -7.93
C ARG A 35 12.45 10.33 -6.95
N VAL A 36 13.31 9.65 -6.20
CA VAL A 36 14.25 10.26 -5.26
C VAL A 36 15.63 10.17 -5.86
N LYS A 37 16.28 11.33 -5.98
CA LYS A 37 17.64 11.46 -6.47
C LYS A 37 18.45 12.30 -5.49
N SER A 38 19.60 11.80 -5.05
CA SER A 38 20.52 12.56 -4.20
C SER A 38 21.97 12.23 -4.51
N TYR A 39 22.81 13.24 -4.30
CA TYR A 39 24.28 13.15 -4.34
C TYR A 39 24.89 13.00 -2.94
N LYS A 40 24.04 13.02 -1.91
CA LYS A 40 24.40 13.12 -0.51
C LYS A 40 23.76 12.00 0.30
N ASP A 41 24.45 11.61 1.37
CA ASP A 41 23.92 10.72 2.39
C ASP A 41 22.95 11.43 3.35
N GLN A 42 22.44 10.70 4.35
CA GLN A 42 21.57 11.22 5.40
C GLN A 42 22.15 12.39 6.22
N PHE A 43 23.48 12.56 6.23
CA PHE A 43 24.17 13.62 6.96
C PHE A 43 24.55 14.79 6.05
N GLY A 44 24.19 14.76 4.77
CA GLY A 44 24.49 15.80 3.79
C GLY A 44 25.89 15.71 3.16
N ILE A 45 26.60 14.60 3.37
CA ILE A 45 27.96 14.37 2.88
C ILE A 45 27.91 13.77 1.47
N ASP A 46 28.75 14.28 0.57
CA ASP A 46 28.87 13.76 -0.80
C ASP A 46 29.45 12.33 -0.80
N PHE A 47 28.91 11.45 -1.65
CA PHE A 47 29.40 10.06 -1.74
C PHE A 47 30.82 9.97 -2.30
N LYS A 48 31.70 9.26 -1.58
CA LYS A 48 33.08 8.97 -2.03
C LYS A 48 33.16 7.70 -2.87
N THR A 49 32.27 6.74 -2.63
CA THR A 49 32.25 5.44 -3.32
C THR A 49 30.85 5.06 -3.77
N GLU A 50 30.77 4.25 -4.83
CA GLU A 50 29.49 3.74 -5.33
C GLU A 50 28.82 2.80 -4.35
N LYS A 51 29.62 2.10 -3.52
CA LYS A 51 29.13 1.26 -2.42
C LYS A 51 28.38 2.10 -1.38
N GLN A 52 28.92 3.25 -0.97
CA GLN A 52 28.23 4.16 -0.03
C GLN A 52 26.88 4.63 -0.58
N ALA A 53 26.82 5.00 -1.86
CA ALA A 53 25.57 5.39 -2.48
C ALA A 53 24.57 4.21 -2.55
N PHE A 54 25.05 2.98 -2.75
CA PHE A 54 24.22 1.79 -2.75
C PHE A 54 23.71 1.41 -1.35
N ASP A 55 24.55 1.49 -0.34
CA ASP A 55 24.18 1.25 1.06
C ASP A 55 23.09 2.24 1.49
N GLU A 56 23.19 3.49 1.03
CA GLU A 56 22.17 4.52 1.26
C GLU A 56 20.84 4.21 0.54
N VAL A 57 20.89 3.66 -0.67
CA VAL A 57 19.68 3.15 -1.37
C VAL A 57 19.00 2.05 -0.56
N CYS A 58 19.78 1.13 0.01
CA CYS A 58 19.25 0.07 0.87
C CYS A 58 18.59 0.66 2.12
N ARG A 59 19.23 1.61 2.80
CA ARG A 59 18.68 2.31 3.96
C ARG A 59 17.34 2.97 3.65
N ILE A 60 17.26 3.75 2.57
CA ILE A 60 16.05 4.47 2.17
C ILE A 60 14.93 3.49 1.80
N ARG A 61 15.24 2.38 1.13
CA ARG A 61 14.24 1.34 0.84
C ARG A 61 13.68 0.70 2.11
N THR A 62 14.53 0.39 3.07
CA THR A 62 14.10 -0.17 4.35
C THR A 62 13.22 0.82 5.11
N GLU A 63 13.64 2.09 5.19
CA GLU A 63 12.86 3.15 5.85
C GLU A 63 11.52 3.39 5.15
N TYR A 64 11.52 3.41 3.81
CA TYR A 64 10.31 3.55 3.01
C TYR A 64 9.35 2.37 3.21
N ASN A 65 9.85 1.13 3.19
CA ASN A 65 9.03 -0.05 3.43
C ASN A 65 8.46 -0.06 4.84
N ALA A 66 9.25 0.33 5.86
CA ALA A 66 8.76 0.47 7.23
C ALA A 66 7.64 1.52 7.33
N LYS A 67 7.80 2.67 6.66
CA LYS A 67 6.77 3.72 6.58
C LYS A 67 5.52 3.26 5.83
N ILE A 68 5.66 2.47 4.75
CA ILE A 68 4.50 1.88 4.09
C ILE A 68 3.79 0.90 4.99
N SER A 69 4.53 0.01 5.66
CA SER A 69 3.92 -0.95 6.57
C SER A 69 3.13 -0.23 7.67
N SER A 70 3.70 0.83 8.27
CA SER A 70 2.99 1.63 9.27
C SER A 70 1.86 2.48 8.68
N ALA A 71 2.01 3.08 7.50
CA ALA A 71 0.96 3.86 6.84
C ALA A 71 -0.18 2.99 6.31
N SER A 72 0.11 1.74 5.91
CA SER A 72 -0.91 0.75 5.55
C SER A 72 -1.68 0.25 6.77
N ALA A 73 -1.02 0.15 7.93
CA ALA A 73 -1.67 -0.08 9.22
C ALA A 73 -2.50 1.14 9.66
N ASN A 74 -2.06 2.35 9.31
CA ASN A 74 -2.75 3.62 9.58
C ASN A 74 -3.70 4.05 8.45
N ARG A 75 -4.21 3.13 7.61
CA ARG A 75 -5.37 3.45 6.77
C ARG A 75 -6.60 3.43 7.67
N PRO A 76 -7.17 4.58 8.09
CA PRO A 76 -8.33 4.60 8.98
C PRO A 76 -9.52 3.86 8.38
N GLN A 77 -9.61 3.76 7.04
CA GLN A 77 -10.63 2.96 6.36
C GLN A 77 -10.47 1.43 6.50
N LEU A 78 -9.33 0.90 6.93
CA LEU A 78 -9.15 -0.55 7.14
C LEU A 78 -9.40 -0.98 8.60
N ASP A 79 -9.42 -0.01 9.52
CA ASP A 79 -9.67 -0.24 10.95
C ASP A 79 -11.15 -0.08 11.34
N ILE A 80 -12.02 0.11 10.34
CA ILE A 80 -13.48 0.13 10.54
C ILE A 80 -14.03 -1.30 10.57
N PRO A 81 -15.09 -1.55 11.36
CA PRO A 81 -15.86 -2.79 11.29
C PRO A 81 -16.44 -3.02 9.90
N PHE A 82 -16.53 -4.28 9.48
CA PHE A 82 -17.11 -4.67 8.19
C PHE A 82 -18.54 -4.17 8.01
N SER A 83 -19.34 -4.23 9.08
CA SER A 83 -20.71 -3.69 9.10
C SER A 83 -20.76 -2.21 8.68
N LYS A 84 -19.92 -1.37 9.31
CA LYS A 84 -19.81 0.06 9.01
C LYS A 84 -19.40 0.32 7.57
N PHE A 85 -18.41 -0.41 7.06
CA PHE A 85 -18.04 -0.32 5.65
C PHE A 85 -19.20 -0.66 4.71
N MET A 86 -19.92 -1.75 5.01
CA MET A 86 -21.04 -2.19 4.18
C MET A 86 -22.17 -1.17 4.15
N GLU A 87 -22.57 -0.65 5.31
CA GLU A 87 -23.68 0.29 5.45
C GLU A 87 -23.36 1.69 4.92
N ASP A 88 -22.19 2.24 5.27
CA ASP A 88 -21.86 3.64 5.01
C ASP A 88 -21.22 3.84 3.62
N VAL A 89 -20.58 2.81 3.06
CA VAL A 89 -19.78 2.92 1.82
C VAL A 89 -20.29 2.01 0.72
N TYR A 90 -20.25 0.70 0.92
CA TYR A 90 -20.44 -0.26 -0.18
C TYR A 90 -21.89 -0.34 -0.65
N LEU A 91 -22.86 -0.56 0.24
CA LEU A 91 -24.27 -0.70 -0.13
C LEU A 91 -24.84 0.58 -0.78
N PRO A 92 -24.56 1.80 -0.30
CA PRO A 92 -24.98 3.02 -0.96
C PRO A 92 -24.37 3.19 -2.36
N TYR A 93 -23.09 2.85 -2.53
CA TYR A 93 -22.42 2.88 -3.83
C TYR A 93 -23.01 1.84 -4.79
N TYR A 94 -23.17 0.60 -4.33
CA TYR A 94 -23.73 -0.50 -5.12
C TYR A 94 -25.15 -0.16 -5.59
N LYS A 95 -26.01 0.32 -4.69
CA LYS A 95 -27.38 0.76 -5.01
C LYS A 95 -27.44 1.83 -6.11
N LYS A 96 -26.45 2.74 -6.18
CA LYS A 96 -26.37 3.78 -7.21
C LYS A 96 -25.85 3.26 -8.56
N THR A 97 -25.10 2.16 -8.56
CA THR A 97 -24.39 1.66 -9.75
C THR A 97 -25.12 0.54 -10.47
N VAL A 98 -26.02 -0.18 -9.79
CA VAL A 98 -26.79 -1.28 -10.39
C VAL A 98 -28.27 -0.95 -10.54
N GLN A 99 -28.97 -1.74 -11.34
CA GLN A 99 -30.43 -1.65 -11.46
C GLN A 99 -31.11 -2.03 -10.13
N PRO A 100 -32.29 -1.45 -9.83
CA PRO A 100 -33.00 -1.74 -8.59
C PRO A 100 -33.27 -3.23 -8.34
N VAL A 101 -33.62 -3.98 -9.40
CA VAL A 101 -33.88 -5.43 -9.31
C VAL A 101 -32.61 -6.19 -8.93
N THR A 102 -31.47 -5.86 -9.55
CA THR A 102 -30.16 -6.44 -9.22
C THR A 102 -29.79 -6.20 -7.77
N TYR A 103 -30.01 -4.98 -7.27
CA TYR A 103 -29.77 -4.65 -5.87
C TYR A 103 -30.63 -5.50 -4.94
N GLN A 104 -31.94 -5.62 -5.23
CA GLN A 104 -32.87 -6.42 -4.43
C GLN A 104 -32.49 -7.90 -4.37
N THR A 105 -32.05 -8.48 -5.49
CA THR A 105 -31.63 -9.89 -5.53
C THR A 105 -30.34 -10.13 -4.75
N ALA A 106 -29.38 -9.19 -4.78
CA ALA A 106 -28.11 -9.34 -4.08
C ALA A 106 -28.17 -9.00 -2.58
N TYR A 107 -29.12 -8.14 -2.17
CA TYR A 107 -29.22 -7.64 -0.79
C TYR A 107 -29.30 -8.73 0.29
N PRO A 108 -30.07 -9.84 0.12
CA PRO A 108 -30.08 -10.93 1.10
C PRO A 108 -28.70 -11.54 1.35
N GLN A 109 -27.87 -11.71 0.30
CA GLN A 109 -26.52 -12.25 0.44
C GLN A 109 -25.61 -11.29 1.21
N TYR A 110 -25.68 -9.99 0.89
CA TYR A 110 -24.93 -8.99 1.66
C TYR A 110 -25.34 -8.94 3.13
N LYS A 111 -26.63 -9.18 3.43
CA LYS A 111 -27.10 -9.29 4.81
C LYS A 111 -26.45 -10.46 5.54
N THR A 112 -26.34 -11.63 4.90
CA THR A 112 -25.62 -12.78 5.45
C THR A 112 -24.14 -12.47 5.70
N PHE A 113 -23.48 -11.73 4.80
CA PHE A 113 -22.08 -11.32 5.03
C PHE A 113 -21.96 -10.39 6.24
N ILE A 114 -22.90 -9.45 6.39
CA ILE A 114 -22.92 -8.55 7.56
C ILE A 114 -23.14 -9.37 8.83
N GLU A 115 -24.09 -10.30 8.85
CA GLU A 115 -24.36 -11.14 10.03
C GLU A 115 -23.14 -11.96 10.48
N VAL A 116 -22.32 -12.43 9.56
CA VAL A 116 -21.13 -13.26 9.88
C VAL A 116 -19.90 -12.42 10.23
N PHE A 117 -19.70 -11.28 9.56
CA PHE A 117 -18.45 -10.51 9.67
C PHE A 117 -18.60 -9.14 10.36
N ALA A 118 -19.81 -8.75 10.81
CA ALA A 118 -20.16 -7.40 11.27
C ALA A 118 -19.11 -6.70 12.15
N ASP A 119 -18.67 -7.39 13.21
CA ASP A 119 -17.80 -6.83 14.24
C ASP A 119 -16.31 -6.91 13.90
N LYS A 120 -15.95 -7.71 12.89
CA LYS A 120 -14.56 -7.84 12.45
C LYS A 120 -14.12 -6.61 11.70
N LYS A 121 -12.88 -6.18 11.95
CA LYS A 121 -12.26 -5.13 11.16
C LYS A 121 -11.97 -5.63 9.74
N LEU A 122 -12.07 -4.75 8.75
CA LEU A 122 -11.75 -5.11 7.36
C LEU A 122 -10.33 -5.67 7.20
N SER A 123 -9.38 -5.18 8.00
CA SER A 123 -7.99 -5.65 8.03
C SER A 123 -7.81 -7.07 8.58
N GLU A 124 -8.77 -7.57 9.37
CA GLU A 124 -8.69 -8.85 10.08
C GLU A 124 -9.35 -10.00 9.30
N ILE A 125 -10.25 -9.69 8.36
CA ILE A 125 -10.88 -10.69 7.49
C ILE A 125 -9.82 -11.31 6.58
N ASN A 126 -9.64 -12.62 6.70
CA ASN A 126 -8.64 -13.36 5.94
C ASN A 126 -9.27 -14.43 5.04
N VAL A 127 -8.48 -14.95 4.09
CA VAL A 127 -8.93 -15.89 3.06
C VAL A 127 -9.52 -17.17 3.66
N ARG A 128 -8.94 -17.67 4.77
CA ARG A 128 -9.39 -18.91 5.39
C ARG A 128 -10.81 -18.77 5.94
N GLU A 129 -11.10 -17.66 6.59
CA GLU A 129 -12.44 -17.39 7.11
C GLU A 129 -13.48 -17.21 6.00
N CYS A 130 -13.09 -16.63 4.86
CA CYS A 130 -13.94 -16.56 3.68
C CYS A 130 -14.25 -17.95 3.11
N GLU A 131 -13.26 -18.86 3.08
CA GLU A 131 -13.46 -20.24 2.65
C GLU A 131 -14.35 -21.03 3.63
N ASP A 132 -14.13 -20.86 4.94
CA ASP A 132 -14.96 -21.49 5.97
C ASP A 132 -16.42 -21.04 5.86
N PHE A 133 -16.66 -19.74 5.65
CA PHE A 133 -17.99 -19.20 5.37
C PHE A 133 -18.59 -19.77 4.07
N ARG A 134 -17.78 -19.91 3.01
CA ARG A 134 -18.24 -20.49 1.73
C ARG A 134 -18.70 -21.94 1.90
N LEU A 135 -18.05 -22.70 2.79
CA LEU A 135 -18.40 -24.09 3.08
C LEU A 135 -19.61 -24.22 4.03
N SER A 136 -20.01 -23.16 4.73
CA SER A 136 -21.15 -23.18 5.64
C SER A 136 -22.48 -22.74 5.01
N LEU A 137 -22.47 -22.33 3.74
CA LEU A 137 -23.65 -22.01 2.91
C LEU A 137 -24.24 -23.27 2.25
#